data_AF-A0A7L0US75-F1
#
_entry.id   AF-A0A7L0US75-F1
#
_cell.length_a   1.000
_cell.length_b   1.000
_cell.length_c   1.000
_cell.angle_alpha   90.00
_cell.angle_beta   90.00
_cell.angle_gamma   90.00
#
_symmetry.space_group_name_H-M   'P 1'
#
loop_
_entity.id
_entity.type
_entity.pdbx_description
1 polymer ?
#
loop_
_entity_poly.entity_id
_entity_poly.type
_entity_poly.pdbx_seq_one_letter_code
_entity_poly.pdbx_strand_id
1 'polypeptide(L)'
;AVAVTQPSSMSANMQETVSITCSGASSSWYGWYQQKVPGSGPVTVIYSNDKRPSGIPSRFSGSGSGSTNTLTITGVQAEDEAVYFCGGADSSSAVATVA
;
A
#
# COMPACT_ATOMS: atom_id res chain seq x y z
N ALA A 1 -13.12 10.95 -14.25
CA ALA A 1 -11.92 10.24 -13.76
C ALA A 1 -12.35 9.39 -12.58
N VAL A 2 -12.07 8.09 -12.58
CA VAL A 2 -12.31 7.26 -11.39
C VAL A 2 -11.23 7.66 -10.38
N ALA A 3 -11.61 8.41 -9.36
CA ALA A 3 -10.70 8.82 -8.30
C ALA A 3 -10.49 7.62 -7.38
N VAL A 4 -9.24 7.19 -7.23
CA VAL A 4 -8.88 6.18 -6.25
C VAL A 4 -8.97 6.83 -4.86
N THR A 5 -9.53 6.11 -3.89
CA THR A 5 -9.68 6.57 -2.51
C THR A 5 -8.93 5.64 -1.55
N GLN A 6 -8.23 6.24 -0.59
CA GLN A 6 -7.60 5.55 0.54
C GLN A 6 -7.58 6.46 1.78
N PRO A 7 -7.41 5.91 2.99
CA PRO A 7 -7.31 6.72 4.20
C PRO A 7 -6.16 7.73 4.09
N SER A 8 -6.38 8.99 4.45
CA SER A 8 -5.32 10.02 4.41
C SER A 8 -4.19 9.74 5.40
N SER A 9 -4.53 9.15 6.54
CA SER A 9 -3.60 8.79 7.61
C SER A 9 -4.12 7.59 8.39
N MET A 10 -3.22 6.73 8.86
CA MET A 10 -3.50 5.70 9.84
C MET A 10 -2.39 5.67 10.89
N SER A 11 -2.73 5.25 12.11
CA SER A 11 -1.78 5.04 13.20
C SER A 11 -1.78 3.58 13.62
N ALA A 12 -0.61 3.00 13.88
CA ALA A 12 -0.51 1.64 14.42
C ALA A 12 0.60 1.54 15.49
N ASN A 13 0.35 0.77 16.54
CA ASN A 13 1.38 0.47 17.54
C ASN A 13 2.34 -0.61 17.02
N MET A 14 3.54 -0.66 17.61
CA MET A 14 4.49 -1.75 17.34
C MET A 14 3.82 -3.11 17.58
N GLN A 15 4.10 -4.06 16.69
CA GLN A 15 3.54 -5.41 16.67
C GLN A 15 2.05 -5.52 16.29
N GLU A 16 1.34 -4.41 16.08
CA GLU A 16 -0.04 -4.46 15.58
C GLU A 16 -0.09 -4.89 14.11
N THR A 17 -1.31 -5.21 13.67
CA THR A 17 -1.60 -5.45 12.26
C THR A 17 -2.42 -4.29 11.72
N VAL A 18 -1.95 -3.66 10.66
CA VAL A 18 -2.66 -2.59 9.96
C VAL A 18 -3.03 -3.04 8.55
N SER A 19 -4.18 -2.60 8.06
CA SER A 19 -4.65 -2.87 6.69
C SER A 19 -5.04 -1.57 6.00
N ILE A 20 -4.31 -1.22 4.95
CA ILE A 20 -4.56 -0.06 4.11
C ILE A 20 -5.41 -0.52 2.93
N THR A 21 -6.56 0.11 2.72
CA THR A 21 -7.42 -0.19 1.57
C THR A 21 -7.36 0.93 0.54
N CYS A 22 -7.44 0.52 -0.72
CA CYS A 22 -7.47 1.38 -1.88
C CYS A 22 -8.68 0.99 -2.73
N SER A 23 -9.65 1.89 -2.90
CA SER A 23 -10.90 1.65 -3.64
C SER A 23 -11.00 2.54 -4.87
N GLY A 24 -11.77 2.11 -5.88
CA GLY A 24 -11.87 2.81 -7.16
C GLY A 24 -10.83 2.35 -8.18
N ALA A 25 -10.20 1.21 -7.91
CA ALA A 25 -9.33 0.54 -8.84
C ALA A 25 -10.14 0.04 -10.05
N SER A 26 -9.96 0.65 -11.23
CA SER A 26 -10.68 0.26 -12.46
C SER A 26 -10.06 -0.97 -13.13
N SER A 27 -8.77 -1.22 -12.87
CA SER A 27 -8.06 -2.40 -13.35
C SER A 27 -8.00 -3.52 -12.30
N SER A 28 -7.70 -4.74 -12.75
CA SER A 28 -7.51 -5.88 -11.85
C SER A 28 -6.04 -6.03 -11.41
N TRP A 29 -5.18 -5.03 -11.61
CA TRP A 29 -3.74 -5.11 -11.34
C TRP A 29 -3.22 -3.83 -10.68
N TYR A 30 -3.11 -3.86 -9.36
CA TYR A 30 -2.58 -2.76 -8.56
C TYR A 30 -1.32 -3.17 -7.81
N GLY A 31 -0.49 -2.16 -7.53
CA GLY A 31 0.67 -2.27 -6.67
C GLY A 31 0.56 -1.33 -5.48
N TRP A 32 1.26 -1.72 -4.41
CA TRP A 32 1.53 -0.88 -3.26
C TRP A 32 2.99 -0.50 -3.24
N TYR A 33 3.22 0.71 -2.80
CA TYR A 33 4.53 1.31 -2.78
C TYR A 33 4.72 2.12 -1.50
N GLN A 34 5.93 2.12 -0.98
CA GLN A 34 6.34 2.77 0.26
C GLN A 34 7.36 3.85 -0.05
N GLN A 35 7.15 5.06 0.47
CA GLN A 35 8.09 6.17 0.42
C GLN A 35 8.36 6.63 1.85
N LYS A 36 9.56 6.31 2.35
CA LYS A 36 9.98 6.65 3.72
C LYS A 36 10.48 8.09 3.82
N VAL A 37 11.17 8.57 2.78
CA VAL A 37 11.78 9.90 2.77
C VAL A 37 11.06 10.75 1.72
N PRO A 38 10.49 11.91 2.11
CA PRO A 38 9.91 12.84 1.15
C PRO A 38 10.92 13.20 0.05
N GLY A 39 10.52 13.02 -1.21
CA GLY A 39 11.37 13.28 -2.37
C GLY A 39 12.28 12.10 -2.78
N SER A 40 12.33 11.01 -2.02
CA SER A 40 13.01 9.78 -2.46
C SER A 40 12.17 8.99 -3.46
N GLY A 41 12.83 8.12 -4.22
CA GLY A 41 12.13 7.15 -5.06
C GLY A 41 11.25 6.22 -4.21
N PRO A 42 10.05 5.87 -4.70
CA PRO A 42 9.18 4.89 -4.06
C PRO A 42 9.73 3.46 -4.16
N VAL A 43 9.53 2.64 -3.13
CA VAL A 43 9.85 1.21 -3.12
C VAL A 43 8.57 0.41 -3.30
N THR A 44 8.52 -0.48 -4.29
CA THR A 44 7.39 -1.41 -4.45
C THR A 44 7.38 -2.44 -3.31
N VAL A 45 6.29 -2.52 -2.56
CA VAL A 45 6.10 -3.51 -1.49
C VAL A 45 5.20 -4.67 -1.94
N ILE A 46 4.21 -4.40 -2.78
CA ILE A 46 3.35 -5.40 -3.42
C ILE A 46 3.13 -5.01 -4.88
N TYR A 47 3.12 -5.97 -5.79
CA TYR A 47 2.73 -5.82 -7.19
C TYR A 47 1.74 -6.92 -7.59
N SER A 48 1.04 -6.73 -8.71
CA SER A 48 0.06 -7.69 -9.21
C SER A 48 -0.93 -8.17 -8.13
N ASN A 49 -1.35 -7.24 -7.27
CA ASN A 49 -2.24 -7.41 -6.10
C ASN A 49 -1.72 -8.22 -4.92
N ASP A 50 -0.97 -9.30 -5.16
CA ASP A 50 -0.59 -10.25 -4.10
C ASP A 50 0.90 -10.66 -4.13
N LYS A 51 1.66 -10.19 -5.12
CA LYS A 51 3.05 -10.56 -5.29
C LYS A 51 3.95 -9.60 -4.52
N ARG A 52 4.76 -10.15 -3.64
CA ARG A 52 5.76 -9.41 -2.87
C ARG A 52 7.14 -9.55 -3.53
N PRO A 53 7.86 -8.46 -3.86
CA PRO A 53 9.23 -8.54 -4.38
C PRO A 53 10.20 -9.22 -3.40
N SER A 54 11.27 -9.80 -3.92
CA SER A 54 12.38 -10.31 -3.10
C SER A 54 13.00 -9.18 -2.27
N GLY A 55 13.32 -9.45 -1.01
CA GLY A 55 13.92 -8.46 -0.10
C GLY A 55 12.90 -7.62 0.68
N ILE A 56 11.60 -7.69 0.33
CA ILE A 56 10.54 -7.10 1.15
C ILE A 56 10.16 -8.07 2.28
N PRO A 57 10.07 -7.61 3.54
CA PRO A 57 9.78 -8.46 4.69
C PRO A 57 8.48 -9.27 4.54
N SER A 58 8.48 -10.51 5.04
CA SER A 58 7.33 -11.42 4.93
C SER A 58 6.04 -10.91 5.59
N ARG A 59 6.18 -9.93 6.48
CA ARG A 59 5.11 -9.28 7.23
C ARG A 59 4.15 -8.44 6.37
N PHE A 60 4.59 -8.04 5.17
CA PHE A 60 3.77 -7.36 4.17
C PHE A 60 3.02 -8.37 3.30
N SER A 61 1.72 -8.19 3.13
CA SER A 61 0.90 -8.97 2.20
C SER A 61 -0.09 -8.09 1.46
N GLY A 62 -0.47 -8.53 0.26
CA GLY A 62 -1.42 -7.84 -0.60
C GLY A 62 -2.61 -8.73 -0.92
N SER A 63 -3.77 -8.11 -1.14
CA SER A 63 -4.94 -8.78 -1.69
C SER A 63 -5.74 -7.82 -2.57
N GLY A 64 -6.45 -8.37 -3.56
CA GLY A 64 -7.33 -7.59 -4.43
C GLY A 64 -8.66 -8.32 -4.63
N SER A 65 -9.76 -7.58 -4.54
CA SER A 65 -11.11 -8.08 -4.82
C SER A 65 -11.94 -6.98 -5.49
N GLY A 66 -12.47 -7.26 -6.68
CA GLY A 66 -13.20 -6.27 -7.47
C GLY A 66 -12.36 -5.01 -7.71
N SER A 67 -12.89 -3.86 -7.26
CA SER A 67 -12.26 -2.54 -7.35
C SER A 67 -11.54 -2.10 -6.08
N THR A 68 -11.20 -3.06 -5.20
CA THR A 68 -10.54 -2.80 -3.92
C THR A 68 -9.25 -3.60 -3.82
N ASN A 69 -8.16 -2.92 -3.48
CA ASN A 69 -6.88 -3.52 -3.18
C ASN A 69 -6.49 -3.21 -1.72
N THR A 70 -5.88 -4.16 -1.03
CA THR A 70 -5.55 -4.06 0.39
C THR A 70 -4.10 -4.45 0.63
N LEU A 71 -3.36 -3.57 1.30
CA LEU A 71 -2.06 -3.88 1.90
C LEU A 71 -2.25 -4.22 3.36
N THR A 72 -1.74 -5.36 3.80
CA THR A 72 -1.69 -5.72 5.22
C THR A 72 -0.24 -5.75 5.66
N ILE A 73 0.04 -5.09 6.79
CA ILE A 73 1.33 -5.12 7.47
C ILE A 73 1.06 -5.75 8.83
N THR A 74 1.53 -6.98 9.01
CA THR A 74 1.49 -7.66 10.31
C THR A 74 2.72 -7.30 11.11
N GLY A 75 2.62 -7.21 12.44
CA GLY A 75 3.79 -6.95 13.26
C GLY A 75 4.52 -5.64 12.92
N VAL A 76 3.78 -4.52 12.89
CA VAL A 76 4.30 -3.18 12.53
C VAL A 76 5.58 -2.85 13.29
N GLN A 77 6.56 -2.28 12.59
CA GLN A 77 7.85 -1.86 13.12
C GLN A 77 8.06 -0.35 12.92
N ALA A 78 9.04 0.25 13.61
CA ALA A 78 9.35 1.67 13.47
C ALA A 78 9.70 2.04 12.02
N GLU A 79 10.32 1.13 11.27
CA GLU A 79 10.71 1.36 9.88
C GLU A 79 9.52 1.33 8.92
N ASP A 80 8.32 0.98 9.38
CA ASP A 80 7.09 0.94 8.59
C ASP A 80 6.36 2.30 8.57
N GLU A 81 6.79 3.26 9.39
CA GLU A 81 6.36 4.66 9.34
C GLU A 81 6.78 5.28 8.00
N ALA A 82 5.81 5.53 7.12
CA ALA A 82 6.05 5.95 5.76
C ALA A 82 4.76 6.43 5.07
N VAL A 83 4.93 7.07 3.91
CA VAL A 83 3.83 7.29 2.97
C VAL A 83 3.65 6.04 2.11
N TYR A 84 2.44 5.52 2.06
CA TYR A 84 2.03 4.40 1.22
C TYR A 84 1.06 4.85 0.14
N PHE A 85 1.30 4.39 -1.09
CA PHE A 85 0.46 4.74 -2.23
C PHE A 85 0.07 3.49 -2.98
N CYS A 86 -1.15 3.53 -3.47
CA CYS A 86 -1.75 2.54 -4.34
C CYS A 86 -1.69 3.08 -5.77
N GLY A 87 -1.24 2.26 -6.71
CA GLY A 87 -1.17 2.65 -8.13
C GLY A 87 -1.55 1.50 -9.06
N GLY A 88 -2.35 1.82 -10.09
CA GLY A 88 -2.81 0.89 -11.12
C GLY A 88 -2.34 1.24 -12.53
N ALA A 89 -2.54 0.32 -13.48
CA ALA A 89 -2.11 0.46 -14.87
C ALA A 89 -2.84 1.60 -15.63
N ASP A 90 -4.02 2.00 -15.17
CA ASP A 90 -4.86 3.06 -15.73
C ASP A 90 -4.47 4.48 -15.27
N SER A 91 -3.27 4.67 -14.72
CA SER A 91 -2.72 5.98 -14.30
C SER A 91 -3.51 6.70 -13.19
N SER A 92 -4.29 5.96 -12.41
CA SER A 92 -4.97 6.43 -11.19
C SER A 92 -4.16 6.04 -9.95
N SER A 93 -3.83 7.02 -9.09
CA SER A 93 -3.05 6.82 -7.85
C SER A 93 -3.67 7.56 -6.67
N ALA A 94 -3.69 6.94 -5.49
CA ALA A 94 -4.07 7.60 -4.23
C ALA A 94 -2.98 7.43 -3.16
N VAL A 95 -3.00 8.29 -2.14
CA VAL A 95 -1.92 8.45 -1.15
C VAL A 95 -2.46 8.34 0.28
N ALA A 96 -1.74 7.61 1.14
CA ALA A 96 -2.04 7.37 2.55
C ALA A 96 -0.73 7.51 3.33
N THR A 97 -0.81 8.06 4.53
CA THR A 97 0.33 8.08 5.45
C THR A 97 0.10 7.06 6.55
N VAL A 98 1.07 6.20 6.84
CA VAL A 98 1.04 5.38 8.05
C VAL A 98 2.03 5.99 9.03
N ALA A 99 1.50 6.44 10.16
CA ALA A 99 2.20 7.00 11.30
C ALA A 99 2.27 5.99 12.46
#